data_AF-X0Z344-F1
#
_entry.id   AF-X0Z344-F1
#
_cell.length_a   1.000
_cell.length_b   1.000
_cell.length_c   1.000
_cell.angle_alpha   90.00
_cell.angle_beta   90.00
_cell.angle_gamma   90.00
#
_symmetry.space_group_name_H-M   'P 1'
#
loop_
_entity.id
_entity.type
_entity.pdbx_description
1 polymer ?
#
loop_
_entity_poly.entity_id
_entity_poly.type
_entity_poly.pdbx_seq_one_letter_code
_entity_poly.pdbx_strand_id
1 'polypeptide(L)'
;MEYFDPIKIVNFANRFWEKAKIKEKKPIDFFSNLLESFGEGAKGIADFLDKGLNTLDKLQLKARFLLGMLQYTKKPGKLMELFSRVLINGKWESISAFTHGTLLISSMHFQDAYNFNVERARRCIVHFGLVMPHDGSIREVSFCTMNTFHRERYEKMIAKKVSDKVKNEFDTTMGLTVEEAQEIAMNGVKIQIKNVDTA
;
A
#
# COMPACT_ATOMS: atom_id res chain seq x y z
N MET A 1 9.58 16.70 -10.75
CA MET A 1 9.78 16.51 -9.30
C MET A 1 11.27 16.45 -8.98
N GLU A 2 11.71 17.34 -8.11
CA GLU A 2 13.14 17.64 -7.87
C GLU A 2 13.79 16.66 -6.88
N TYR A 3 13.00 16.04 -5.99
CA TYR A 3 13.51 15.27 -4.86
C TYR A 3 13.58 13.75 -5.11
N PHE A 4 12.57 13.16 -5.75
CA PHE A 4 12.53 11.72 -6.05
C PHE A 4 11.67 11.40 -7.28
N ASP A 5 11.85 10.20 -7.83
CA ASP A 5 11.04 9.64 -8.91
C ASP A 5 9.96 8.70 -8.34
N PRO A 6 8.70 9.17 -8.16
CA PRO A 6 7.67 8.42 -7.46
C PRO A 6 7.24 7.16 -8.19
N ILE A 7 7.21 7.17 -9.53
CA ILE A 7 6.72 6.03 -10.32
C ILE A 7 7.71 4.89 -10.18
N LYS A 8 9.02 5.21 -10.24
CA LYS A 8 10.05 4.20 -10.00
C LYS A 8 10.03 3.68 -8.58
N ILE A 9 9.81 4.54 -7.59
CA ILE A 9 9.69 4.12 -6.18
C ILE A 9 8.48 3.20 -5.97
N VAL A 10 7.31 3.55 -6.50
CA VAL A 10 6.08 2.73 -6.39
C VAL A 10 6.27 1.39 -7.10
N ASN A 11 6.82 1.39 -8.32
CA ASN A 11 7.09 0.17 -9.06
C ASN A 11 8.12 -0.72 -8.36
N PHE A 12 9.16 -0.12 -7.79
CA PHE A 12 10.13 -0.83 -6.96
C PHE A 12 9.47 -1.44 -5.72
N ALA A 13 8.69 -0.65 -4.98
CA ALA A 13 8.01 -1.10 -3.77
C ALA A 13 7.06 -2.28 -4.06
N ASN A 14 6.28 -2.21 -5.14
CA ASN A 14 5.41 -3.30 -5.57
C ASN A 14 6.20 -4.57 -5.90
N ARG A 15 7.28 -4.45 -6.71
CA ARG A 15 8.15 -5.60 -7.04
C ARG A 15 8.85 -6.17 -5.82
N PHE A 16 9.25 -5.31 -4.87
CA PHE A 16 9.88 -5.71 -3.63
C PHE A 16 8.90 -6.47 -2.74
N TRP A 17 7.65 -5.98 -2.62
CA TRP A 17 6.59 -6.61 -1.85
C TRP A 17 6.27 -8.02 -2.34
N GLU A 18 6.13 -8.21 -3.66
CA GLU A 18 5.91 -9.54 -4.25
C GLU A 18 7.03 -10.52 -3.90
N LYS A 19 8.29 -10.07 -3.94
CA LYS A 19 9.45 -10.87 -3.55
C LYS A 19 9.50 -11.16 -2.06
N ALA A 20 9.17 -10.17 -1.23
CA ALA A 20 9.15 -10.30 0.22
C ALA A 20 8.10 -11.34 0.67
N LYS A 21 6.90 -11.31 0.07
CA LYS A 21 5.82 -12.26 0.34
C LYS A 21 6.21 -13.71 0.01
N ILE A 22 7.05 -13.93 -1.00
CA ILE A 22 7.58 -15.26 -1.35
C ILE A 22 8.65 -15.69 -0.34
N LYS A 23 9.51 -14.77 0.13
CA LYS A 23 10.56 -15.07 1.11
C LYS A 23 9.98 -15.39 2.49
N GLU A 24 8.95 -14.66 2.95
CA GLU A 24 8.29 -14.93 4.25
C GLU A 24 7.65 -16.32 4.35
N LYS A 25 7.30 -16.96 3.21
CA LYS A 25 6.75 -18.32 3.21
C LYS A 25 7.78 -19.43 3.44
N LYS A 26 9.08 -19.12 3.41
CA LYS A 26 10.16 -20.10 3.67
C LYS A 26 10.77 -19.78 5.04
N PRO A 27 10.28 -20.37 6.15
CA PRO A 27 11.02 -20.30 7.40
C PRO A 27 12.41 -20.88 7.18
N ILE A 28 13.42 -20.25 7.78
CA ILE A 28 14.81 -20.68 7.65
C ILE A 28 15.03 -21.80 8.65
N ASP A 29 14.71 -23.04 8.24
CA ASP A 29 14.93 -24.25 9.05
C ASP A 29 16.42 -24.71 8.98
N PHE A 30 17.34 -23.80 8.67
CA PHE A 30 18.75 -24.16 8.41
C PHE A 30 19.50 -24.53 9.70
N PHE A 31 19.25 -23.83 10.81
CA PHE A 31 19.94 -24.09 12.07
C PHE A 31 19.25 -25.14 12.94
N SER A 32 17.92 -25.30 12.85
CA SER A 32 17.21 -26.41 13.50
C SER A 32 17.79 -27.75 13.07
N ASN A 33 17.94 -27.99 11.77
CA ASN A 33 18.52 -29.22 11.23
C ASN A 33 20.01 -29.42 11.60
N LEU A 34 20.78 -28.35 11.79
CA LEU A 34 22.20 -28.41 12.14
C LEU A 34 22.43 -28.59 13.65
N LEU A 35 21.61 -27.99 14.50
CA LEU A 35 21.75 -28.03 15.95
C LEU A 35 21.04 -29.22 16.58
N GLU A 36 20.02 -29.77 15.92
CA GLU A 36 19.37 -31.02 16.31
C GLU A 36 20.35 -32.22 16.25
N SER A 37 21.42 -32.12 15.45
CA SER A 37 22.52 -33.09 15.46
C SER A 37 23.46 -32.97 16.68
N PHE A 38 23.31 -31.94 17.53
CA PHE A 38 24.17 -31.69 18.70
C PHE A 38 23.52 -32.08 20.06
N GLY A 39 22.36 -32.73 20.06
CA GLY A 39 21.75 -33.35 21.27
C GLY A 39 20.80 -32.46 22.07
N GLU A 40 20.01 -33.07 22.98
CA GLU A 40 18.84 -32.48 23.67
C GLU A 40 19.10 -31.16 24.44
N GLY A 41 20.34 -30.89 24.85
CA GLY A 41 20.72 -29.64 25.52
C GLY A 41 20.77 -28.40 24.61
N ALA A 42 20.75 -28.59 23.29
CA ALA A 42 20.90 -27.53 22.31
C ALA A 42 19.58 -26.79 21.98
N LYS A 43 18.42 -27.29 22.46
CA LYS A 43 17.09 -26.75 22.11
C LYS A 43 16.91 -25.27 22.50
N GLY A 44 17.42 -24.87 23.67
CA GLY A 44 17.39 -23.47 24.09
C GLY A 44 18.33 -22.55 23.31
N ILE A 45 19.42 -23.10 22.76
CA ILE A 45 20.37 -22.37 21.91
C ILE A 45 19.80 -22.21 20.50
N ALA A 46 19.14 -23.26 19.97
CA ALA A 46 18.44 -23.23 18.69
C ALA A 46 17.34 -22.16 18.70
N ASP A 47 16.47 -22.14 19.72
CA ASP A 47 15.41 -21.14 19.84
C ASP A 47 15.93 -19.70 19.92
N PHE A 48 17.08 -19.48 20.56
CA PHE A 48 17.72 -18.18 20.64
C PHE A 48 18.34 -17.77 19.30
N LEU A 49 19.03 -18.70 18.62
CA LEU A 49 19.61 -18.48 17.30
C LEU A 49 18.53 -18.20 16.26
N ASP A 50 17.41 -18.94 16.26
CA ASP A 50 16.30 -18.76 15.34
C ASP A 50 15.60 -17.41 15.53
N LYS A 51 15.43 -16.96 16.78
CA LYS A 51 14.95 -15.61 17.07
C LYS A 51 15.94 -14.53 16.61
N GLY A 52 17.24 -14.78 16.77
CA GLY A 52 18.31 -13.91 16.29
C GLY A 52 18.36 -13.80 14.76
N LEU A 53 18.22 -14.92 14.05
CA LEU A 53 18.21 -14.97 12.59
C LEU A 53 16.99 -14.28 12.02
N ASN A 54 15.80 -14.54 12.59
CA ASN A 54 14.57 -13.88 12.17
C ASN A 54 14.62 -12.35 12.34
N THR A 55 15.28 -11.85 13.39
CA THR A 55 15.45 -10.40 13.59
C THR A 55 16.49 -9.81 12.62
N LEU A 56 17.58 -10.52 12.35
CA LEU A 56 18.57 -10.14 11.33
C LEU A 56 17.98 -10.14 9.92
N ASP A 57 17.16 -11.13 9.56
CA ASP A 57 16.48 -11.19 8.27
C ASP A 57 15.50 -10.03 8.05
N LYS A 58 14.73 -9.68 9.09
CA LYS A 58 13.85 -8.52 9.06
C LYS A 58 14.64 -7.22 8.90
N LEU A 59 15.76 -7.09 9.61
CA LEU A 59 16.65 -5.93 9.47
C LEU A 59 17.27 -5.86 8.07
N GLN A 60 17.72 -7.00 7.54
CA GLN A 60 18.27 -7.11 6.18
C GLN A 60 17.21 -6.72 5.13
N LEU A 61 15.97 -7.16 5.29
CA LEU A 61 14.87 -6.82 4.39
C LEU A 61 14.61 -5.31 4.40
N LYS A 62 14.51 -4.71 5.58
CA LYS A 62 14.36 -3.26 5.75
C LYS A 62 15.51 -2.48 5.11
N ALA A 63 16.76 -2.91 5.34
CA ALA A 63 17.93 -2.27 4.75
C ALA A 63 17.94 -2.36 3.22
N ARG A 64 17.62 -3.54 2.64
CA ARG A 64 17.51 -3.72 1.19
C ARG A 64 16.41 -2.86 0.58
N PHE A 65 15.28 -2.74 1.26
CA PHE A 65 14.21 -1.85 0.84
C PHE A 65 14.69 -0.40 0.81
N LEU A 66 15.33 0.07 1.89
CA LEU A 66 15.82 1.45 1.98
C LEU A 66 16.87 1.76 0.90
N LEU A 67 17.84 0.88 0.68
CA LEU A 67 18.85 1.03 -0.37
C LEU A 67 18.22 1.05 -1.76
N GLY A 68 17.24 0.18 -1.99
CA GLY A 68 16.52 0.12 -3.26
C GLY A 68 15.57 1.30 -3.49
N MET A 69 15.19 2.05 -2.46
CA MET A 69 14.51 3.34 -2.64
C MET A 69 15.49 4.47 -2.90
N LEU A 70 16.66 4.44 -2.24
CA LEU A 70 17.66 5.53 -2.31
C LEU A 70 18.17 5.76 -3.75
N GLN A 71 18.29 4.71 -4.56
CA GLN A 71 18.63 4.82 -5.99
C GLN A 71 17.65 5.66 -6.82
N TYR A 72 16.41 5.85 -6.34
CA TYR A 72 15.37 6.65 -7.01
C TYR A 72 15.15 8.00 -6.32
N THR A 73 15.89 8.28 -5.24
CA THR A 73 15.89 9.57 -4.56
C THR A 73 17.04 10.42 -5.10
N LYS A 74 16.73 11.54 -5.74
CA LYS A 74 17.74 12.45 -6.33
C LYS A 74 18.46 13.29 -5.27
N LYS A 75 17.73 13.68 -4.22
CA LYS A 75 18.24 14.51 -3.12
C LYS A 75 17.82 13.90 -1.77
N PRO A 76 18.66 13.04 -1.15
CA PRO A 76 18.38 12.55 0.20
C PRO A 76 18.54 13.71 1.20
N GLY A 77 17.41 14.27 1.64
CA GLY A 77 17.37 15.31 2.66
C GLY A 77 17.01 14.79 4.04
N LYS A 78 16.78 15.70 4.99
CA LYS A 78 16.33 15.42 6.36
C LYS A 78 15.10 14.50 6.44
N LEU A 79 14.21 14.57 5.45
CA LEU A 79 13.03 13.70 5.36
C LEU A 79 13.40 12.22 5.18
N MET A 80 14.40 11.91 4.34
CA MET A 80 14.87 10.54 4.13
C MET A 80 15.58 9.98 5.35
N GLU A 81 16.26 10.83 6.10
CA GLU A 81 16.88 10.47 7.37
C GLU A 81 15.84 10.14 8.45
N LEU A 82 14.80 10.97 8.59
CA LEU A 82 13.71 10.68 9.52
C LEU A 82 12.96 9.40 9.10
N PHE A 83 12.71 9.22 7.80
CA PHE A 83 12.06 8.01 7.28
C PHE A 83 12.89 6.74 7.53
N SER A 84 14.21 6.78 7.30
CA SER A 84 15.07 5.61 7.51
C SER A 84 15.11 5.18 8.98
N ARG A 85 15.12 6.14 9.91
CA ARG A 85 15.03 5.88 11.36
C ARG A 85 13.73 5.16 11.73
N VAL A 86 12.60 5.61 11.17
CA VAL A 86 11.29 4.94 11.38
C VAL A 86 11.32 3.52 10.83
N LEU A 87 11.81 3.33 9.60
CA LEU A 87 11.83 2.02 8.94
C LEU A 87 12.71 1.01 9.71
N ILE A 88 13.92 1.42 10.12
CA ILE A 88 14.90 0.55 10.78
C ILE A 88 14.50 0.29 12.23
N ASN A 89 14.35 1.36 13.03
CA ASN A 89 14.20 1.23 14.48
C ASN A 89 12.78 0.85 14.90
N GLY A 90 11.75 1.35 14.21
CA GLY A 90 10.34 1.08 14.53
C GLY A 90 9.93 1.46 15.96
N LYS A 91 10.74 2.26 16.67
CA LYS A 91 10.46 2.69 18.05
C LYS A 91 9.58 3.94 18.07
N TRP A 92 8.85 4.12 19.16
CA TRP A 92 7.97 5.27 19.37
C TRP A 92 8.69 6.61 19.20
N GLU A 93 9.92 6.75 19.69
CA GLU A 93 10.69 7.99 19.58
C GLU A 93 11.01 8.34 18.12
N SER A 94 11.26 7.32 17.30
CA SER A 94 11.53 7.51 15.86
C SER A 94 10.27 7.94 15.11
N ILE A 95 9.13 7.31 15.43
CA ILE A 95 7.82 7.66 14.85
C ILE A 95 7.38 9.05 15.27
N SER A 96 7.57 9.40 16.55
CA SER A 96 7.27 10.72 17.10
C SER A 96 8.10 11.81 16.42
N ALA A 97 9.43 11.62 16.32
CA ALA A 97 10.31 12.57 15.65
C ALA A 97 9.99 12.77 14.16
N PHE A 98 9.63 11.69 13.45
CA PHE A 98 9.17 11.78 12.06
C PHE A 98 7.85 12.57 11.98
N THR A 99 6.85 12.18 12.77
CA THR A 99 5.53 12.83 12.79
C THR A 99 5.65 14.32 13.10
N HIS A 100 6.39 14.73 14.12
CA HIS A 100 6.62 16.15 14.44
C HIS A 100 7.35 16.90 13.33
N GLY A 101 8.25 16.24 12.59
CA GLY A 101 8.96 16.83 11.46
C GLY A 101 8.13 16.94 10.17
N THR A 102 7.06 16.16 10.04
CA THR A 102 6.23 16.09 8.81
C THR A 102 4.79 16.56 9.00
N LEU A 103 4.36 16.84 10.23
CA LEU A 103 2.99 17.27 10.53
C LEU A 103 2.69 18.60 9.85
N LEU A 104 1.71 18.59 8.95
CA LEU A 104 1.19 19.78 8.29
C LEU A 104 -0.06 20.25 9.04
N ILE A 105 0.02 21.42 9.67
CA ILE A 105 -1.15 22.11 10.22
C ILE A 105 -1.57 23.19 9.22
N SER A 106 -2.79 23.09 8.71
CA SER A 106 -3.31 24.04 7.73
C SER A 106 -4.83 24.20 7.82
N SER A 107 -5.35 25.21 7.12
CA SER A 107 -6.77 25.38 6.90
C SER A 107 -7.12 25.03 5.45
N MET A 108 -8.18 24.23 5.29
CA MET A 108 -8.73 23.89 3.99
C MET A 108 -9.96 24.75 3.72
N HIS A 109 -10.03 25.33 2.52
CA HIS A 109 -11.18 26.09 2.06
C HIS A 109 -11.68 25.49 0.74
N PHE A 110 -12.86 24.89 0.78
CA PHE A 110 -13.49 24.30 -0.40
C PHE A 110 -14.09 25.38 -1.30
N GLN A 111 -13.91 25.22 -2.60
CA GLN A 111 -14.51 26.09 -3.62
C GLN A 111 -15.51 25.29 -4.45
N ASP A 112 -16.68 25.88 -4.69
CA ASP A 112 -17.67 25.37 -5.62
C ASP A 112 -17.38 25.83 -7.07
N ALA A 113 -18.19 25.34 -8.01
CA ALA A 113 -18.04 25.69 -9.43
C ALA A 113 -18.43 27.13 -9.75
N TYR A 114 -19.40 27.70 -9.01
CA TYR A 114 -20.00 28.99 -9.33
C TYR A 114 -19.14 30.18 -8.84
N ASN A 115 -18.34 29.99 -7.79
CA ASN A 115 -17.46 31.01 -7.23
C ASN A 115 -15.99 30.53 -7.15
N PHE A 116 -15.52 29.92 -8.23
CA PHE A 116 -14.18 29.35 -8.27
C PHE A 116 -13.11 30.43 -8.48
N ASN A 117 -12.18 30.57 -7.53
CA ASN A 117 -11.06 31.52 -7.63
C ASN A 117 -9.75 30.78 -7.93
N VAL A 118 -9.24 30.95 -9.15
CA VAL A 118 -8.03 30.29 -9.66
C VAL A 118 -6.77 30.67 -8.87
N GLU A 119 -6.65 31.92 -8.41
CA GLU A 119 -5.48 32.33 -7.61
C GLU A 119 -5.44 31.65 -6.25
N ARG A 120 -6.61 31.37 -5.66
CA ARG A 120 -6.70 30.56 -4.43
C ARG A 120 -6.33 29.11 -4.72
N ALA A 121 -6.83 28.53 -5.82
CA ALA A 121 -6.47 27.16 -6.22
C ALA A 121 -4.97 26.99 -6.48
N ARG A 122 -4.31 27.99 -7.09
CA ARG A 122 -2.84 28.01 -7.31
C ARG A 122 -2.02 28.04 -6.01
N ARG A 123 -2.61 28.54 -4.92
CA ARG A 123 -1.98 28.61 -3.58
C ARG A 123 -2.45 27.47 -2.65
N CYS A 124 -3.30 26.57 -3.14
CA CYS A 124 -3.72 25.40 -2.38
C CYS A 124 -2.48 24.56 -2.03
N ILE A 125 -2.49 23.92 -0.86
CA ILE A 125 -1.39 23.04 -0.42
C ILE A 125 -1.72 21.56 -0.60
N VAL A 126 -2.99 21.24 -0.87
CA VAL A 126 -3.45 19.86 -1.08
C VAL A 126 -3.62 19.62 -2.57
N HIS A 127 -2.71 18.83 -3.14
CA HIS A 127 -2.71 18.47 -4.54
C HIS A 127 -2.66 16.96 -4.71
N PHE A 128 -3.37 16.49 -5.72
CA PHE A 128 -3.28 15.11 -6.19
C PHE A 128 -2.19 15.01 -7.26
N GLY A 129 -1.37 13.96 -7.16
CA GLY A 129 -0.49 13.52 -8.22
C GLY A 129 -1.16 12.45 -9.06
N LEU A 130 -1.58 12.79 -10.27
CA LEU A 130 -2.22 11.87 -11.20
C LEU A 130 -1.20 11.32 -12.17
N VAL A 131 -1.08 9.99 -12.24
CA VAL A 131 -0.25 9.30 -13.25
C VAL A 131 -1.07 9.14 -14.52
N MET A 132 -0.61 9.75 -15.60
CA MET A 132 -1.28 9.72 -16.89
C MET A 132 -1.00 8.39 -17.60
N PRO A 133 -2.04 7.68 -18.10
CA PRO A 133 -1.88 6.32 -18.63
C PRO A 133 -1.14 6.25 -19.97
N HIS A 134 -1.08 7.35 -20.74
CA HIS A 134 -0.49 7.35 -22.08
C HIS A 134 1.02 7.58 -22.09
N ASP A 135 1.52 8.50 -21.26
CA ASP A 135 2.91 8.96 -21.23
C ASP A 135 3.60 8.68 -19.89
N GLY A 136 2.86 8.18 -18.88
CA GLY A 136 3.39 7.99 -17.53
C GLY A 136 3.78 9.29 -16.85
N SER A 137 3.36 10.45 -17.37
CA SER A 137 3.65 11.74 -16.74
C SER A 137 2.81 11.93 -15.49
N ILE A 138 3.29 12.77 -14.58
CA ILE A 138 2.54 13.13 -13.38
C ILE A 138 1.98 14.53 -13.56
N ARG A 139 0.65 14.64 -13.47
CA ARG A 139 -0.04 15.93 -13.38
C ARG A 139 -0.38 16.22 -11.93
N GLU A 140 0.04 17.39 -11.49
CA GLU A 140 -0.38 17.97 -10.22
C GLU A 140 -1.71 18.69 -10.42
N VAL A 141 -2.71 18.36 -9.60
CA VAL A 141 -4.03 18.98 -9.65
C VAL A 141 -4.50 19.27 -8.22
N SER A 142 -4.90 20.51 -7.96
CA SER A 142 -5.41 20.88 -6.63
C SER A 142 -6.70 20.13 -6.31
N PHE A 143 -6.97 19.93 -5.02
CA PHE A 143 -8.15 19.20 -4.56
C PHE A 143 -9.47 19.72 -5.18
N CYS A 144 -9.71 21.03 -5.10
CA CYS A 144 -10.97 21.61 -5.59
C CYS A 144 -11.05 21.55 -7.12
N THR A 145 -9.95 21.79 -7.83
CA THR A 145 -9.94 21.69 -9.31
C THR A 145 -10.20 20.26 -9.77
N MET A 146 -9.65 19.27 -9.05
CA MET A 146 -9.89 17.86 -9.34
C MET A 146 -11.38 17.55 -9.22
N ASN A 147 -11.98 17.83 -8.06
CA ASN A 147 -13.37 17.46 -7.80
C ASN A 147 -14.39 18.20 -8.68
N THR A 148 -14.12 19.46 -9.01
CA THR A 148 -15.08 20.29 -9.73
C THR A 148 -14.98 20.13 -11.25
N PHE A 149 -13.77 20.05 -11.81
CA PHE A 149 -13.59 20.18 -13.27
C PHE A 149 -12.92 18.98 -13.93
N HIS A 150 -11.98 18.33 -13.26
CA HIS A 150 -11.09 17.38 -13.93
C HIS A 150 -11.39 15.90 -13.65
N ARG A 151 -12.15 15.62 -12.59
CA ARG A 151 -12.43 14.26 -12.12
C ARG A 151 -12.98 13.36 -13.22
N GLU A 152 -14.09 13.76 -13.84
CA GLU A 152 -14.76 12.94 -14.85
C GLU A 152 -13.82 12.57 -16.00
N ARG A 153 -13.04 13.54 -16.49
CA ARG A 153 -12.09 13.33 -17.59
C ARG A 153 -11.01 12.33 -17.21
N TYR A 154 -10.39 12.49 -16.04
CA TYR A 154 -9.29 11.62 -15.62
C TYR A 154 -9.77 10.24 -15.21
N GLU A 155 -10.91 10.12 -14.52
CA GLU A 155 -11.50 8.83 -14.17
C GLU A 155 -11.82 8.02 -15.42
N LYS A 156 -12.39 8.62 -16.47
CA LYS A 156 -12.62 7.94 -17.75
C LYS A 156 -11.34 7.45 -18.43
N MET A 157 -10.23 8.19 -18.30
CA MET A 157 -8.93 7.78 -18.87
C MET A 157 -8.30 6.61 -18.10
N ILE A 158 -8.46 6.58 -16.79
CA ILE A 158 -7.83 5.59 -15.90
C ILE A 158 -8.72 4.34 -15.73
N ALA A 159 -10.04 4.48 -15.93
CA ALA A 159 -11.01 3.41 -15.76
C ALA A 159 -10.60 2.17 -16.56
N LYS A 160 -10.41 1.06 -15.84
CA LYS A 160 -10.26 -0.25 -16.48
C LYS A 160 -11.61 -0.68 -17.04
N LYS A 161 -11.60 -1.32 -18.21
CA LYS A 161 -12.80 -1.99 -18.73
C LYS A 161 -13.25 -3.02 -17.71
N VAL A 162 -14.55 -3.03 -17.43
CA VAL A 162 -15.16 -4.00 -16.50
C VAL A 162 -14.95 -5.39 -17.09
N SER A 163 -14.17 -6.21 -16.39
CA SER A 163 -13.97 -7.62 -16.77
C SER A 163 -15.23 -8.43 -16.44
N ASP A 164 -15.45 -9.54 -17.15
CA ASP A 164 -16.64 -10.36 -16.92
C ASP A 164 -16.66 -10.98 -15.52
N LYS A 165 -15.48 -11.22 -14.93
CA LYS A 165 -15.36 -11.63 -13.52
C LYS A 165 -15.98 -10.60 -12.55
N VAL A 166 -15.72 -9.31 -12.78
CA VAL A 166 -16.28 -8.22 -11.95
C VAL A 166 -17.80 -8.12 -12.14
N LYS A 167 -18.31 -8.32 -13.35
CA LYS A 167 -19.76 -8.29 -13.60
C LYS A 167 -20.49 -9.45 -12.92
N ASN A 168 -19.83 -10.60 -12.80
CA ASN A 168 -20.43 -11.80 -12.24
C ASN A 168 -20.33 -11.84 -10.71
N GLU A 169 -19.24 -11.31 -10.13
CA GLU A 169 -19.02 -11.30 -8.67
C GLU A 169 -19.67 -10.09 -7.98
N PHE A 170 -19.83 -8.97 -8.69
CA PHE A 170 -20.33 -7.70 -8.13
C PHE A 170 -21.54 -7.18 -8.93
N ASP A 171 -22.67 -7.01 -8.27
CA ASP A 171 -23.80 -6.27 -8.84
C ASP A 171 -23.45 -4.78 -8.91
N THR A 172 -23.16 -4.31 -10.12
CA THR A 172 -22.80 -2.90 -10.36
C THR A 172 -23.94 -1.90 -10.13
N THR A 173 -25.20 -2.37 -9.98
CA THR A 173 -26.35 -1.48 -9.70
C THR A 173 -26.59 -1.27 -8.21
N MET A 174 -26.44 -2.31 -7.40
CA MET A 174 -26.70 -2.28 -5.95
C MET A 174 -25.41 -2.29 -5.11
N GLY A 175 -24.25 -2.56 -5.71
CA GLY A 175 -22.95 -2.63 -5.02
C GLY A 175 -22.75 -3.87 -4.15
N LEU A 176 -23.64 -4.86 -4.27
CA LEU A 176 -23.64 -6.08 -3.47
C LEU A 176 -22.86 -7.18 -4.20
N THR A 177 -22.14 -8.02 -3.43
CA THR A 177 -21.60 -9.26 -3.96
C THR A 177 -22.73 -10.22 -4.26
N VAL A 178 -22.71 -10.85 -5.44
CA VAL A 178 -23.69 -11.90 -5.75
C VAL A 178 -23.33 -13.12 -4.90
N GLU A 179 -24.10 -13.40 -3.85
CA GLU A 179 -23.96 -14.66 -3.13
C GLU A 179 -24.40 -15.81 -4.04
N GLU A 180 -23.53 -16.80 -4.22
CA GLU A 180 -23.89 -18.04 -4.90
C GLU A 180 -24.97 -18.74 -4.07
N ALA A 181 -26.15 -18.93 -4.65
CA ALA A 181 -27.23 -19.68 -4.02
C ALA A 181 -26.73 -21.10 -3.71
N GLN A 182 -26.52 -21.38 -2.42
CA GLN A 182 -26.03 -22.69 -1.98
C GLN A 182 -27.16 -23.71 -2.19
N GLU A 183 -27.05 -24.56 -3.22
CA GLU A 183 -27.97 -25.68 -3.43
C GLU A 183 -27.73 -26.74 -2.34
N ILE A 184 -28.44 -26.64 -1.23
CA ILE A 184 -28.49 -27.73 -0.25
C ILE A 184 -29.56 -28.71 -0.74
N ALA A 185 -29.13 -29.85 -1.28
CA ALA A 185 -30.04 -30.94 -1.64
C ALA A 185 -30.52 -31.64 -0.36
N MET A 186 -31.78 -31.44 0.00
CA MET A 186 -32.45 -32.25 1.02
C MET A 186 -33.68 -32.92 0.40
N ASN A 187 -33.66 -34.25 0.34
CA ASN A 187 -34.77 -35.11 -0.10
C ASN A 187 -35.36 -34.77 -1.48
N GLY A 188 -34.50 -34.63 -2.50
CA GLY A 188 -34.92 -34.63 -3.92
C GLY A 188 -35.68 -33.39 -4.40
N VAL A 189 -35.90 -32.38 -3.54
CA VAL A 189 -36.50 -31.10 -3.93
C VAL A 189 -35.43 -30.02 -3.88
N LYS A 190 -35.19 -29.36 -5.02
CA LYS A 190 -34.33 -28.17 -5.10
C LYS A 190 -35.11 -26.96 -4.58
N ILE A 191 -34.72 -26.43 -3.43
CA ILE A 191 -35.28 -25.19 -2.86
C ILE A 191 -34.18 -24.12 -2.92
N GLN A 192 -34.46 -23.00 -3.58
CA GLN A 192 -33.59 -21.83 -3.53
C GLN A 192 -34.00 -20.96 -2.34
N ILE A 193 -33.15 -20.91 -1.31
CA ILE A 193 -33.33 -20.01 -0.17
C ILE A 193 -32.52 -18.76 -0.47
N LYS A 194 -33.19 -17.62 -0.70
CA LYS A 194 -32.55 -16.31 -0.65
C LYS A 194 -32.46 -15.92 0.83
N ASN A 195 -31.28 -16.07 1.43
CA ASN A 195 -31.03 -15.44 2.72
C ASN A 195 -30.90 -13.94 2.46
N VAL A 196 -31.84 -13.17 2.99
CA VAL A 196 -31.77 -11.72 3.03
C VAL A 196 -31.13 -11.37 4.36
N ASP A 197 -29.80 -11.34 4.38
CA ASP A 197 -29.06 -10.81 5.53
C ASP A 197 -28.67 -9.36 5.23
N THR A 198 -29.46 -8.44 5.80
CA THR A 198 -29.10 -7.03 5.93
C THR A 198 -28.34 -6.82 7.23
N ALA A 199 -27.09 -6.38 7.13
CA ALA A 199 -26.38 -5.64 8.17
C ALA A 199 -25.41 -4.65 7.53
#